data_AF-A0A644TY06-F1
#
_entry.id   AF-A0A644TY06-F1
#
_cell.length_a   1.000
_cell.length_b   1.000
_cell.length_c   1.000
_cell.angle_alpha   90.00
_cell.angle_beta   90.00
_cell.angle_gamma   90.00
#
_symmetry.space_group_name_H-M   'P 1'
#
loop_
_entity.id
_entity.type
_entity.pdbx_description
1 polymer ?
#
loop_
_entity_poly.entity_id
_entity_poly.type
_entity_poly.pdbx_seq_one_letter_code
_entity_poly.pdbx_strand_id
1 'polypeptide(L)'
;MNLFTITLGNLKRRKLRSLLLLFSIIIGVASSVFLFTTTRSMEQDVADKIDQFGSNLLILPKTGETLSFGGVTVGTSPGQELDMDMIPQMKTIKNNETLATISPKLLAEGEINTKRVLLVGVQFPEELRLKKWWTIEGLAVGQLPKSNEILIGSEVVRILNLSIGQEVEIKGEKFWVGGVIQPTGSLENDQAIFMDLPTLQKIEDKPTAISLIEAAVLCYTCPIEDVSLQLSEKLPGTKVAALQSTIESRDDTVAQFSLFAAVISVILLMTSGFVVAMSMISAVKERTRDIGILRAIGFRKKHILRMFLYEVSLISALGGLMGFALGMGLAMQLGSTVVQMTVQVPFQPLLALYSLAAALVISLIAGIYPAWQASRLDPVEALRYF
;
A
#
# COMPACT_ATOMS: atom_id res chain seq x y z
N MET A 1 -0.08 30.96 43.64
CA MET A 1 -0.55 29.55 43.53
C MET A 1 -0.96 29.29 42.09
N ASN A 2 -0.16 28.56 41.31
CA ASN A 2 -0.49 28.29 39.90
C ASN A 2 -1.45 27.10 39.79
N LEU A 3 -2.41 27.16 38.85
CA LEU A 3 -3.35 26.07 38.58
C LEU A 3 -2.62 24.74 38.26
N PHE A 4 -1.45 24.83 37.63
CA PHE A 4 -0.60 23.69 37.25
C PHE A 4 -0.05 22.89 38.45
N THR A 5 0.32 23.56 39.54
CA THR A 5 0.85 22.88 40.73
C THR A 5 -0.26 22.16 41.50
N ILE A 6 -1.50 22.66 41.42
CA ILE A 6 -2.67 22.05 42.06
C ILE A 6 -3.11 20.80 41.28
N THR A 7 -3.14 20.85 39.94
CA THR A 7 -3.49 19.70 39.11
C THR A 7 -2.50 18.55 39.28
N LEU A 8 -1.19 18.83 39.27
CA LEU A 8 -0.15 17.82 39.45
C LEU A 8 -0.20 17.16 40.85
N GLY A 9 -0.52 17.95 41.89
CA GLY A 9 -0.73 17.44 43.24
C GLY A 9 -1.95 16.50 43.35
N ASN A 10 -3.03 16.79 42.64
CA ASN A 10 -4.24 15.96 42.61
C ASN A 10 -4.02 14.61 41.93
N LEU A 11 -3.25 14.60 40.83
CA LEU A 11 -2.84 13.37 40.14
C LEU A 11 -2.04 12.42 41.06
N LYS A 12 -1.08 12.97 41.83
CA LYS A 12 -0.26 12.17 42.76
C LYS A 12 -1.03 11.58 43.94
N ARG A 13 -2.09 12.26 44.40
CA ARG A 13 -2.89 11.81 45.55
C ARG A 13 -3.81 10.63 45.23
N ARG A 14 -4.27 10.47 43.98
CA ARG A 14 -5.20 9.39 43.58
C ARG A 14 -4.67 8.58 42.39
N LYS A 15 -3.54 7.91 42.61
CA LYS A 15 -2.76 7.19 41.57
C LYS A 15 -3.57 6.16 40.79
N LEU A 16 -4.41 5.36 41.46
CA LEU A 16 -5.17 4.28 40.81
C LEU A 16 -6.11 4.81 39.72
N ARG A 17 -6.83 5.89 39.99
CA ARG A 17 -7.77 6.48 39.03
C ARG A 17 -7.05 7.13 37.85
N SER A 18 -5.99 7.89 38.13
CA SER A 18 -5.19 8.49 37.08
C SER A 18 -4.54 7.43 36.18
N LEU A 19 -4.15 6.28 36.74
CA LEU A 19 -3.66 5.13 35.98
C LEU A 19 -4.76 4.53 35.09
N LEU A 20 -5.97 4.29 35.61
CA LEU A 20 -7.08 3.74 34.80
C LEU A 20 -7.46 4.65 33.62
N LEU A 21 -7.50 5.96 33.85
CA LEU A 21 -7.71 6.95 32.79
C LEU A 21 -6.59 6.93 31.75
N LEU A 22 -5.34 6.92 32.22
CA LEU A 22 -4.17 6.88 31.35
C LEU A 22 -4.17 5.59 30.51
N PHE A 23 -4.45 4.42 31.10
CA PHE A 23 -4.55 3.15 30.38
C PHE A 23 -5.64 3.16 29.32
N SER A 24 -6.83 3.71 29.62
CA SER A 24 -7.91 3.79 28.63
C SER A 24 -7.55 4.65 27.43
N ILE A 25 -6.85 5.76 27.63
CA ILE A 25 -6.37 6.63 26.55
C ILE A 25 -5.25 5.93 25.77
N ILE A 26 -4.30 5.30 26.47
CA ILE A 26 -3.21 4.56 25.85
C ILE A 26 -3.76 3.47 24.93
N ILE A 27 -4.71 2.65 25.40
CA ILE A 27 -5.27 1.56 24.61
C ILE A 27 -6.03 2.10 23.39
N GLY A 28 -6.86 3.13 23.57
CA GLY A 28 -7.60 3.73 22.45
C GLY A 28 -6.69 4.31 21.37
N VAL A 29 -5.67 5.08 21.78
CA VAL A 29 -4.71 5.69 20.85
C VAL A 29 -3.78 4.66 20.23
N ALA A 30 -3.26 3.70 21.01
CA ALA A 30 -2.37 2.66 20.50
C ALA A 30 -3.06 1.79 19.44
N SER A 31 -4.29 1.35 19.71
CA SER A 31 -5.05 0.56 18.75
C SER A 31 -5.39 1.34 17.48
N SER A 32 -5.77 2.62 17.59
CA SER A 32 -6.04 3.46 16.42
C SER A 32 -4.78 3.71 15.59
N VAL A 33 -3.64 4.01 16.24
CA VAL A 33 -2.35 4.19 15.55
C VAL A 33 -1.90 2.89 14.88
N PHE A 34 -2.05 1.76 15.58
CA PHE A 34 -1.73 0.44 15.03
C PHE A 34 -2.53 0.15 13.76
N LEU A 35 -3.86 0.31 13.80
CA LEU A 35 -4.73 0.10 12.64
C LEU A 35 -4.35 1.02 11.49
N PHE A 36 -4.25 2.32 11.73
CA PHE A 36 -3.90 3.31 10.70
C PHE A 36 -2.55 3.01 10.04
N THR A 37 -1.53 2.70 10.86
CA THR A 37 -0.17 2.43 10.36
C THR A 37 -0.15 1.15 9.52
N THR A 38 -0.86 0.10 9.97
CA THR A 38 -0.95 -1.17 9.24
C THR A 38 -1.67 -1.00 7.92
N THR A 39 -2.81 -0.31 7.91
CA THR A 39 -3.57 0.01 6.69
C THR A 39 -2.71 0.79 5.70
N ARG A 40 -2.03 1.86 6.15
CA ARG A 40 -1.18 2.67 5.28
C ARG A 40 0.00 1.87 4.73
N SER A 41 0.58 0.98 5.53
CA SER A 41 1.64 0.08 5.04
C SER A 41 1.13 -0.91 4.00
N MET A 42 -0.11 -1.40 4.12
CA MET A 42 -0.74 -2.24 3.10
C MET A 42 -1.00 -1.46 1.81
N GLU A 43 -1.53 -0.23 1.92
CA GLU A 43 -1.72 0.68 0.78
C GLU A 43 -0.39 0.92 0.05
N GLN A 44 0.70 1.16 0.80
CA GLN A 44 2.03 1.36 0.23
C GLN A 44 2.62 0.08 -0.38
N ASP A 45 2.50 -1.08 0.26
CA ASP A 45 3.00 -2.35 -0.30
C ASP A 45 2.26 -2.72 -1.59
N VAL A 46 0.96 -2.47 -1.65
CA VAL A 46 0.16 -2.65 -2.86
C VAL A 46 0.59 -1.66 -3.94
N ALA A 47 0.77 -0.38 -3.61
CA ALA A 47 1.26 0.63 -4.57
C ALA A 47 2.66 0.30 -5.09
N ASP A 48 3.60 -0.09 -4.22
CA ASP A 48 4.96 -0.48 -4.60
C ASP A 48 4.96 -1.73 -5.48
N LYS A 49 4.08 -2.71 -5.20
CA LYS A 49 3.89 -3.87 -6.08
C LYS A 49 3.28 -3.47 -7.42
N ILE A 50 2.35 -2.52 -7.45
CA ILE A 50 1.77 -1.98 -8.68
C ILE A 50 2.86 -1.31 -9.54
N ASP A 51 3.69 -0.46 -8.95
CA ASP A 51 4.81 0.21 -9.63
C ASP A 51 5.89 -0.79 -10.11
N GLN A 52 6.03 -1.93 -9.43
CA GLN A 52 6.93 -3.00 -9.84
C GLN A 52 6.46 -3.78 -11.08
N PHE A 53 5.18 -3.73 -11.50
CA PHE A 53 4.76 -4.47 -12.72
C PHE A 53 5.46 -3.99 -13.99
N GLY A 54 6.04 -2.79 -13.97
CA GLY A 54 6.92 -2.27 -15.01
C GLY A 54 6.19 -1.73 -16.23
N SER A 55 5.08 -2.35 -16.62
CA SER A 55 4.13 -1.90 -17.64
C SER A 55 2.75 -1.65 -17.01
N ASN A 56 2.12 -0.54 -17.39
CA ASN A 56 0.76 -0.15 -16.94
C ASN A 56 -0.26 -0.17 -18.08
N LEU A 57 0.17 -0.38 -19.32
CA LEU A 57 -0.67 -0.56 -20.49
C LEU A 57 -0.29 -1.85 -21.23
N LEU A 58 -1.32 -2.55 -21.69
CA LEU A 58 -1.22 -3.73 -22.53
C LEU A 58 -2.05 -3.51 -23.80
N ILE A 59 -1.41 -3.61 -24.96
CA ILE A 59 -2.07 -3.52 -26.26
C ILE A 59 -2.13 -4.91 -26.86
N LEU A 60 -3.36 -5.35 -27.17
CA LEU A 60 -3.68 -6.68 -27.67
C LEU A 60 -4.45 -6.59 -28.99
N PRO A 61 -4.45 -7.64 -29.81
CA PRO A 61 -5.39 -7.76 -30.92
C PRO A 61 -6.84 -7.84 -30.40
N LYS A 62 -7.82 -7.29 -31.15
CA LYS A 62 -9.25 -7.31 -30.75
C LYS A 62 -9.89 -8.71 -30.72
N THR A 63 -9.31 -9.68 -31.43
CA THR A 63 -9.83 -11.05 -31.55
C THR A 63 -8.70 -12.05 -31.32
N GLY A 64 -8.90 -13.01 -30.41
CA GLY A 64 -7.92 -14.05 -30.10
C GLY A 64 -8.40 -15.11 -29.10
N GLU A 65 -8.22 -16.38 -29.47
CA GLU A 65 -8.10 -17.58 -28.62
C GLU A 65 -6.71 -18.18 -28.92
N THR A 66 -5.90 -18.80 -28.05
CA THR A 66 -5.81 -18.98 -26.60
C THR A 66 -4.30 -19.07 -26.24
N LEU A 67 -3.75 -18.09 -25.52
CA LEU A 67 -2.59 -18.22 -24.61
C LEU A 67 -2.79 -17.19 -23.50
N SER A 68 -2.69 -17.58 -22.23
CA SER A 68 -2.84 -16.64 -21.10
C SER A 68 -1.48 -16.05 -20.73
N PHE A 69 -1.31 -14.74 -20.89
CA PHE A 69 -0.13 -13.99 -20.47
C PHE A 69 -0.59 -12.79 -19.65
N GLY A 70 -0.11 -12.63 -18.42
CA GLY A 70 -0.57 -11.58 -17.49
C GLY A 70 -1.99 -11.80 -16.96
N GLY A 71 -2.52 -13.02 -17.03
CA GLY A 71 -3.94 -13.30 -16.78
C GLY A 71 -4.87 -12.83 -17.91
N VAL A 72 -4.31 -12.42 -19.05
CA VAL A 72 -5.07 -11.95 -20.23
C VAL A 72 -4.90 -12.94 -21.39
N THR A 73 -6.00 -13.23 -22.08
CA THR A 73 -5.99 -14.10 -23.26
C THR A 73 -5.41 -13.34 -24.45
N VAL A 74 -4.30 -13.85 -24.98
CA VAL A 74 -3.59 -13.37 -26.17
C VAL A 74 -3.91 -14.28 -27.34
N GLY A 75 -4.20 -13.69 -28.51
CA GLY A 75 -4.34 -14.43 -29.76
C GLY A 75 -2.97 -14.73 -30.36
N THR A 76 -2.70 -16.00 -30.64
CA THR A 76 -1.46 -16.46 -31.31
C THR A 76 -1.74 -17.20 -32.61
N SER A 77 -3.00 -17.21 -33.05
CA SER A 77 -3.41 -17.80 -34.32
C SER A 77 -2.95 -16.95 -35.51
N PRO A 78 -2.53 -17.57 -36.63
CA PRO A 78 -2.14 -16.86 -37.84
C PRO A 78 -3.23 -15.88 -38.30
N GLY A 79 -2.85 -14.62 -38.55
CA GLY A 79 -3.78 -13.55 -38.98
C GLY A 79 -4.43 -12.75 -37.85
N GLN A 80 -4.09 -13.01 -36.59
CA GLN A 80 -4.53 -12.23 -35.41
C GLN A 80 -3.38 -11.51 -34.70
N GLU A 81 -2.20 -11.46 -35.34
CA GLU A 81 -1.00 -10.78 -34.81
C GLU A 81 -1.05 -9.28 -35.10
N LEU A 82 -0.40 -8.52 -34.24
CA LEU A 82 -0.11 -7.10 -34.46
C LEU A 82 1.16 -6.99 -35.31
N ASP A 83 1.33 -5.83 -35.95
CA ASP A 83 2.53 -5.53 -36.73
C ASP A 83 3.40 -4.50 -35.98
N MET A 84 4.73 -4.67 -36.02
CA MET A 84 5.67 -3.69 -35.50
C MET A 84 5.52 -2.29 -36.12
N ASP A 85 4.98 -2.17 -37.33
CA ASP A 85 4.69 -0.90 -38.00
C ASP A 85 3.67 -0.01 -37.23
N MET A 86 2.98 -0.58 -36.25
CA MET A 86 2.08 0.15 -35.34
C MET A 86 2.83 0.95 -34.27
N ILE A 87 4.06 0.54 -33.89
CA ILE A 87 4.85 1.18 -32.82
C ILE A 87 5.17 2.65 -33.14
N PRO A 88 5.60 3.03 -34.36
CA PRO A 88 5.75 4.43 -34.74
C PRO A 88 4.49 5.27 -34.56
N GLN A 89 3.30 4.68 -34.78
CA GLN A 89 2.01 5.38 -34.63
C GLN A 89 1.73 5.71 -33.16
N MET A 90 2.13 4.86 -32.22
CA MET A 90 2.01 5.11 -30.78
C MET A 90 2.78 6.37 -30.35
N LYS A 91 3.91 6.67 -30.99
CA LYS A 91 4.68 7.89 -30.71
C LYS A 91 4.04 9.17 -31.24
N THR A 92 2.92 9.08 -31.97
CA THR A 92 2.19 10.25 -32.51
C THR A 92 1.06 10.73 -31.60
N ILE A 93 0.79 10.05 -30.48
CA ILE A 93 -0.22 10.50 -29.52
C ILE A 93 0.16 11.83 -28.87
N LYS A 94 -0.83 12.54 -28.34
CA LYS A 94 -0.57 13.75 -27.57
C LYS A 94 0.14 13.35 -26.27
N ASN A 95 1.13 14.14 -25.86
CA ASN A 95 2.00 13.84 -24.71
C ASN A 95 2.77 12.51 -24.86
N ASN A 96 3.24 12.17 -26.05
CA ASN A 96 4.05 10.97 -26.28
C ASN A 96 5.28 10.82 -25.35
N GLU A 97 5.78 11.92 -24.76
CA GLU A 97 6.83 11.91 -23.75
C GLU A 97 6.46 11.10 -22.49
N THR A 98 5.17 10.90 -22.24
CA THR A 98 4.70 10.05 -21.14
C THR A 98 4.88 8.57 -21.46
N LEU A 99 4.94 8.15 -22.74
CA LEU A 99 5.28 6.77 -23.12
C LEU A 99 6.79 6.56 -22.95
N ALA A 100 7.18 6.09 -21.78
CA ALA A 100 8.58 5.96 -21.39
C ALA A 100 9.28 4.77 -22.03
N THR A 101 8.56 3.66 -22.18
CA THR A 101 9.08 2.40 -22.70
C THR A 101 7.96 1.67 -23.44
N ILE A 102 8.28 1.09 -24.60
CA ILE A 102 7.38 0.24 -25.39
C ILE A 102 8.13 -1.07 -25.66
N SER A 103 7.65 -2.18 -25.11
CA SER A 103 8.21 -3.51 -25.32
C SER A 103 7.26 -4.38 -26.14
N PRO A 104 7.51 -4.53 -27.45
CA PRO A 104 6.77 -5.49 -28.26
C PRO A 104 7.19 -6.92 -27.94
N LYS A 105 6.21 -7.84 -27.93
CA LYS A 105 6.46 -9.27 -27.67
C LYS A 105 5.81 -10.14 -28.72
N LEU A 106 6.52 -11.19 -29.12
CA LEU A 106 5.96 -12.31 -29.89
C LEU A 106 5.88 -13.53 -28.98
N LEU A 107 4.69 -14.12 -28.86
CA LEU A 107 4.46 -15.33 -28.10
C LEU A 107 4.35 -16.51 -29.06
N ALA A 108 5.11 -17.57 -28.78
CA ALA A 108 5.06 -18.81 -29.55
C ALA A 108 5.10 -20.02 -28.62
N GLU A 109 4.51 -21.14 -29.06
CA GLU A 109 4.65 -22.41 -28.38
C GLU A 109 5.92 -23.11 -28.90
N GLY A 110 6.77 -23.53 -27.96
CA GLY A 110 7.97 -24.31 -28.21
C GLY A 110 7.89 -25.68 -27.56
N GLU A 111 8.72 -26.61 -28.03
CA GLU A 111 8.87 -27.93 -27.43
C GLU A 111 10.34 -28.24 -27.24
N ILE A 112 10.72 -28.60 -26.01
CA ILE A 112 12.09 -29.01 -25.64
C ILE A 112 11.96 -30.31 -24.86
N ASN A 113 12.67 -31.36 -25.29
CA ASN A 113 12.65 -32.69 -24.63
C ASN A 113 11.23 -33.19 -24.34
N THR A 114 10.34 -33.11 -25.35
CA THR A 114 8.91 -33.48 -25.29
C THR A 114 8.04 -32.71 -24.29
N LYS A 115 8.54 -31.60 -23.74
CA LYS A 115 7.79 -30.69 -22.87
C LYS A 115 7.50 -29.38 -23.59
N ARG A 116 6.25 -28.95 -23.48
CA ARG A 116 5.80 -27.65 -23.99
C ARG A 116 6.34 -26.53 -23.13
N VAL A 117 6.86 -25.51 -23.78
CA VAL A 117 7.39 -24.29 -23.16
C VAL A 117 6.84 -23.08 -23.90
N LEU A 118 6.66 -21.98 -23.17
CA LEU A 118 6.32 -20.70 -23.77
C LEU A 118 7.59 -20.01 -24.25
N LEU A 119 7.66 -19.71 -25.54
CA LEU A 119 8.72 -18.89 -26.13
C LEU A 119 8.22 -17.44 -26.20
N VAL A 120 9.05 -16.51 -25.74
CA VAL A 120 8.74 -15.08 -25.73
C VAL A 120 9.88 -14.33 -26.42
N GLY A 121 9.60 -13.81 -27.60
CA GLY A 121 10.51 -12.93 -28.34
C GLY A 121 10.37 -11.52 -27.80
N VAL A 122 11.45 -10.93 -27.31
CA VAL A 122 11.48 -9.58 -26.72
C VAL A 122 12.65 -8.76 -27.24
N GLN A 123 12.53 -7.45 -27.16
CA GLN A 123 13.68 -6.55 -27.29
C GLN A 123 14.29 -6.37 -25.90
N PHE A 124 15.38 -7.09 -25.59
CA PHE A 124 15.98 -7.08 -24.24
C PHE A 124 16.23 -5.70 -23.64
N PRO A 125 16.69 -4.67 -24.39
CA PRO A 125 16.86 -3.32 -23.83
C PRO A 125 15.56 -2.72 -23.27
N GLU A 126 14.45 -2.89 -23.98
CA GLU A 126 13.15 -2.34 -23.57
C GLU A 126 12.50 -3.24 -22.51
N GLU A 127 12.63 -4.56 -22.65
CA GLU A 127 12.08 -5.52 -21.69
C GLU A 127 12.70 -5.39 -20.30
N LEU A 128 14.03 -5.28 -20.22
CA LEU A 128 14.73 -5.09 -18.94
C LEU A 128 14.48 -3.70 -18.34
N ARG A 129 14.16 -2.69 -19.18
CA ARG A 129 13.73 -1.36 -18.70
C ARG A 129 12.33 -1.38 -18.12
N LEU A 130 11.42 -2.20 -18.65
CA LEU A 130 10.12 -2.46 -18.05
C LEU A 130 10.27 -3.30 -16.78
N LYS A 131 10.92 -4.46 -16.86
CA LYS A 131 11.02 -5.47 -15.80
C LYS A 131 12.22 -5.23 -14.88
N LYS A 132 12.31 -4.03 -14.28
CA LYS A 132 13.41 -3.64 -13.38
C LYS A 132 13.59 -4.53 -12.15
N TRP A 133 12.55 -5.28 -11.79
CA TRP A 133 12.50 -6.18 -10.65
C TRP A 133 13.05 -7.58 -10.95
N TRP A 134 13.31 -7.91 -12.22
CA TRP A 134 13.95 -9.17 -12.58
C TRP A 134 15.36 -9.25 -12.01
N THR A 135 15.60 -10.30 -11.24
CA THR A 135 16.94 -10.68 -10.81
C THR A 135 17.40 -11.82 -11.69
N ILE A 136 18.46 -11.59 -12.47
CA ILE A 136 18.98 -12.56 -13.44
C ILE A 136 20.31 -13.10 -12.93
N GLU A 137 20.39 -14.41 -12.73
CA GLU A 137 21.64 -15.10 -12.47
C GLU A 137 22.36 -15.42 -13.79
N GLY A 138 23.68 -15.29 -13.82
CA GLY A 138 24.51 -15.59 -15.00
C GLY A 138 24.91 -14.39 -15.86
N LEU A 139 24.22 -13.25 -15.72
CA LEU A 139 24.55 -11.99 -16.38
C LEU A 139 24.96 -10.92 -15.36
N ALA A 140 25.94 -10.09 -15.73
CA ALA A 140 26.29 -8.92 -14.92
C ALA A 140 25.18 -7.86 -14.99
N VAL A 141 25.08 -7.02 -13.95
CA VAL A 141 24.09 -5.93 -13.90
C VAL A 141 24.27 -5.00 -15.09
N GLY A 142 23.22 -4.86 -15.92
CA GLY A 142 23.23 -4.04 -17.13
C GLY A 142 23.80 -4.71 -18.37
N GLN A 143 24.24 -5.98 -18.29
CA GLN A 143 24.65 -6.75 -19.45
C GLN A 143 23.42 -7.28 -20.19
N LEU A 144 23.37 -7.06 -21.51
CA LEU A 144 22.33 -7.60 -22.39
C LEU A 144 22.72 -8.99 -22.88
N PRO A 145 21.75 -9.93 -23.01
CA PRO A 145 21.97 -11.20 -23.69
C PRO A 145 22.38 -10.98 -25.15
N LYS A 146 23.25 -11.83 -25.68
CA LYS A 146 23.56 -11.86 -27.13
C LYS A 146 22.42 -12.49 -27.92
N SER A 147 22.39 -12.30 -29.25
CA SER A 147 21.32 -12.84 -30.11
C SER A 147 21.14 -14.37 -30.08
N ASN A 148 22.17 -15.12 -29.69
CA ASN A 148 22.11 -16.59 -29.52
C ASN A 148 22.02 -17.02 -28.04
N GLU A 149 21.85 -16.09 -27.12
CA GLU A 149 21.66 -16.34 -25.70
C GLU A 149 20.19 -16.18 -25.33
N ILE A 150 19.68 -17.08 -24.50
CA ILE A 150 18.30 -17.06 -23.99
C ILE A 150 18.29 -16.84 -22.48
N LEU A 151 17.25 -16.18 -22.00
CA LEU A 151 16.93 -16.12 -20.57
C LEU A 151 15.80 -17.08 -20.28
N ILE A 152 15.94 -17.87 -19.22
CA ILE A 152 14.95 -18.89 -18.86
C ILE A 152 14.36 -18.60 -17.49
N GLY A 153 13.05 -18.80 -17.34
CA GLY A 153 12.35 -18.72 -16.07
C GLY A 153 12.75 -19.84 -15.10
N SER A 154 12.59 -19.59 -13.80
CA SER A 154 12.99 -20.54 -12.76
C SER A 154 12.26 -21.89 -12.81
N GLU A 155 11.02 -21.91 -13.29
CA GLU A 155 10.25 -23.16 -13.40
C GLU A 155 10.68 -23.95 -14.65
N VAL A 156 11.08 -23.28 -15.73
CA VAL A 156 11.69 -23.92 -16.91
C VAL A 156 12.97 -24.65 -16.52
N VAL A 157 13.83 -24.02 -15.70
CA VAL A 157 15.04 -24.65 -15.13
C VAL A 157 14.69 -25.93 -14.39
N ARG A 158 13.68 -25.88 -13.51
CA ARG A 158 13.25 -27.04 -12.71
C ARG A 158 12.66 -28.16 -13.57
N ILE A 159 11.84 -27.82 -14.57
CA ILE A 159 11.14 -28.78 -15.42
C ILE A 159 12.10 -29.44 -16.42
N LEU A 160 12.97 -28.67 -17.06
CA LEU A 160 13.88 -29.15 -18.11
C LEU A 160 15.27 -29.53 -17.58
N ASN A 161 15.55 -29.26 -16.30
CA ASN A 161 16.84 -29.47 -15.64
C ASN A 161 18.00 -28.79 -16.39
N LEU A 162 17.76 -27.55 -16.84
CA LEU A 162 18.72 -26.75 -17.59
C LEU A 162 19.62 -25.93 -16.66
N SER A 163 20.87 -25.70 -17.07
CA SER A 163 21.83 -24.87 -16.33
C SER A 163 22.37 -23.73 -17.18
N ILE A 164 22.88 -22.67 -16.53
CA ILE A 164 23.53 -21.54 -17.20
C ILE A 164 24.74 -22.05 -18.01
N GLY A 165 24.88 -21.59 -19.25
CA GLY A 165 25.92 -22.01 -20.18
C GLY A 165 25.64 -23.33 -20.91
N GLN A 166 24.48 -23.95 -20.71
CA GLN A 166 24.08 -25.14 -21.47
C GLN A 166 23.56 -24.76 -22.86
N GLU A 167 23.84 -25.60 -23.87
CA GLU A 167 23.24 -25.50 -25.20
C GLU A 167 21.86 -26.18 -25.23
N VAL A 168 20.88 -25.49 -25.82
CA VAL A 168 19.50 -25.95 -25.97
C VAL A 168 19.10 -25.77 -27.43
N GLU A 169 18.49 -26.79 -28.00
CA GLU A 169 17.97 -26.73 -29.36
C GLU A 169 16.47 -26.41 -29.33
N ILE A 170 16.06 -25.37 -30.05
CA ILE A 170 14.68 -24.92 -30.16
C ILE A 170 14.35 -24.80 -31.64
N LYS A 171 13.38 -25.60 -32.12
CA LYS A 171 12.93 -25.61 -33.53
C LYS A 171 14.08 -25.72 -34.57
N GLY A 172 15.15 -26.46 -34.24
CA GLY A 172 16.29 -26.71 -35.13
C GLY A 172 17.40 -25.65 -35.08
N GLU A 173 17.26 -24.60 -34.27
CA GLU A 173 18.34 -23.64 -33.99
C GLU A 173 18.90 -23.84 -32.58
N LYS A 174 20.20 -23.55 -32.41
CA LYS A 174 20.96 -23.78 -31.17
C LYS A 174 21.14 -22.49 -30.38
N PHE A 175 20.77 -22.53 -29.11
CA PHE A 175 20.82 -21.42 -28.18
C PHE A 175 21.60 -21.75 -26.93
N TRP A 176 22.24 -20.75 -26.33
CA TRP A 176 22.93 -20.88 -25.05
C TRP A 176 22.09 -20.28 -23.93
N VAL A 177 21.99 -20.96 -22.79
CA VAL A 177 21.37 -20.38 -21.59
C VAL A 177 22.28 -19.28 -21.06
N GLY A 178 21.98 -18.02 -21.37
CA GLY A 178 22.76 -16.85 -20.95
C GLY A 178 22.48 -16.46 -19.50
N GLY A 179 21.27 -16.70 -19.02
CA GLY A 179 20.90 -16.44 -17.63
C GLY A 179 19.59 -17.05 -17.20
N VAL A 180 19.37 -17.09 -15.90
CA VAL A 180 18.17 -17.61 -15.25
C VAL A 180 17.48 -16.49 -14.49
N ILE A 181 16.20 -16.28 -14.77
CA ILE A 181 15.36 -15.33 -14.03
C ILE A 181 14.93 -16.00 -12.72
N GLN A 182 15.22 -15.34 -11.60
CA GLN A 182 14.80 -15.79 -10.27
C GLN A 182 13.27 -15.88 -10.14
N PRO A 183 12.74 -16.73 -9.24
CA PRO A 183 11.31 -16.91 -9.07
C PRO A 183 10.60 -15.58 -8.85
N THR A 184 9.72 -15.27 -9.80
CA THR A 184 8.97 -14.03 -9.81
C THR A 184 7.62 -14.16 -9.11
N GLY A 185 7.11 -15.39 -9.02
CA GLY A 185 5.74 -15.66 -8.58
C GLY A 185 4.70 -15.44 -9.68
N SER A 186 5.12 -15.03 -10.88
CA SER A 186 4.26 -14.94 -12.06
C SER A 186 4.57 -16.08 -13.02
N LEU A 187 3.52 -16.85 -13.36
CA LEU A 187 3.61 -17.99 -14.27
C LEU A 187 4.18 -17.60 -15.64
N GLU A 188 3.85 -16.41 -16.14
CA GLU A 188 4.30 -15.97 -17.47
C GLU A 188 5.80 -15.66 -17.55
N ASN A 189 6.47 -15.41 -16.43
CA ASN A 189 7.91 -15.19 -16.39
C ASN A 189 8.63 -16.46 -15.95
N ASP A 190 8.07 -17.20 -14.99
CA ASP A 190 8.70 -18.38 -14.41
C ASP A 190 8.67 -19.59 -15.37
N GLN A 191 7.65 -19.71 -16.24
CA GLN A 191 7.48 -20.80 -17.20
C GLN A 191 7.87 -20.43 -18.65
N ALA A 192 8.45 -19.26 -18.87
CA ALA A 192 8.81 -18.77 -20.20
C ALA A 192 10.31 -18.87 -20.48
N ILE A 193 10.62 -18.94 -21.78
CA ILE A 193 11.96 -18.77 -22.34
C ILE A 193 11.94 -17.47 -23.16
N PHE A 194 12.78 -16.53 -22.76
CA PHE A 194 12.93 -15.25 -23.42
C PHE A 194 14.13 -15.29 -24.39
N MET A 195 13.89 -14.83 -25.61
CA MET A 195 14.91 -14.71 -26.65
C MET A 195 14.74 -13.42 -27.43
N ASP A 196 15.73 -13.07 -28.24
CA ASP A 196 15.69 -11.87 -29.06
C ASP A 196 14.50 -11.92 -30.05
N LEU A 197 13.73 -10.83 -30.12
CA LEU A 197 12.50 -10.77 -30.91
C LEU A 197 12.71 -11.10 -32.41
N PRO A 198 13.73 -10.55 -33.09
CA PRO A 198 14.04 -10.91 -34.49
C PRO A 198 14.35 -12.40 -34.67
N THR A 199 15.00 -13.03 -33.67
CA THR A 199 15.31 -14.46 -33.69
C THR A 199 14.04 -15.29 -33.68
N LEU A 200 13.11 -15.00 -32.76
CA LEU A 200 11.84 -15.74 -32.71
C LEU A 200 10.97 -15.50 -33.95
N GLN A 201 10.93 -14.26 -34.45
CA GLN A 201 10.23 -13.93 -35.70
C GLN A 201 10.73 -14.76 -36.89
N LYS A 202 12.04 -14.97 -36.98
CA LYS A 202 12.66 -15.81 -38.00
C LYS A 202 12.31 -17.28 -37.83
N ILE A 203 12.33 -17.79 -36.60
CA ILE A 203 11.99 -19.19 -36.29
C ILE A 203 10.53 -19.51 -36.61
N GLU A 204 9.62 -18.57 -36.36
CA GLU A 204 8.19 -18.73 -36.64
C GLU A 204 7.80 -18.40 -38.09
N ASP A 205 8.74 -17.99 -38.96
CA ASP A 205 8.49 -17.49 -40.33
C ASP A 205 7.46 -16.34 -40.35
N LYS A 206 7.56 -15.45 -39.36
CA LYS A 206 6.64 -14.32 -39.14
C LYS A 206 7.43 -13.02 -39.01
N PRO A 207 7.89 -12.44 -40.14
CA PRO A 207 8.56 -11.14 -40.11
C PRO A 207 7.60 -10.08 -39.57
N THR A 208 8.12 -9.13 -38.78
CA THR A 208 7.40 -7.99 -38.17
C THR A 208 6.23 -8.31 -37.23
N ALA A 209 5.78 -9.56 -37.14
CA ALA A 209 4.66 -9.96 -36.32
C ALA A 209 4.98 -9.90 -34.82
N ILE A 210 4.02 -9.42 -34.04
CA ILE A 210 4.06 -9.34 -32.59
C ILE A 210 2.69 -9.75 -32.04
N SER A 211 2.65 -10.46 -30.92
CA SER A 211 1.40 -10.92 -30.31
C SER A 211 0.79 -9.86 -29.40
N LEU A 212 1.63 -9.06 -28.73
CA LEU A 212 1.20 -8.00 -27.82
C LEU A 212 2.27 -6.92 -27.68
N ILE A 213 1.87 -5.78 -27.11
CA ILE A 213 2.79 -4.72 -26.71
C ILE A 213 2.53 -4.38 -25.25
N GLU A 214 3.57 -4.44 -24.42
CA GLU A 214 3.57 -3.85 -23.08
C GLU A 214 4.16 -2.43 -23.15
N ALA A 215 3.51 -1.47 -22.52
CA ALA A 215 4.00 -0.11 -22.45
C ALA A 215 4.00 0.44 -21.01
N ALA A 216 5.01 1.24 -20.71
CA ALA A 216 5.09 2.02 -19.48
C ALA A 216 4.77 3.49 -19.78
N VAL A 217 3.73 4.00 -19.13
CA VAL A 217 3.36 5.40 -19.14
C VAL A 217 3.81 6.04 -17.83
N LEU A 218 4.79 6.95 -17.90
CA LEU A 218 5.17 7.82 -16.79
C LEU A 218 4.24 9.02 -16.77
N CYS A 219 3.14 8.91 -16.02
CA CYS A 219 2.26 10.04 -15.76
C CYS A 219 1.91 10.15 -14.29
N TYR A 220 2.42 11.20 -13.64
CA TYR A 220 2.06 11.54 -12.27
C TYR A 220 0.76 12.36 -12.18
N THR A 221 0.30 12.91 -13.31
CA THR A 221 -0.81 13.89 -13.35
C THR A 221 -1.82 13.67 -14.48
N CYS A 222 -1.69 12.63 -15.31
CA CYS A 222 -2.68 12.31 -16.34
C CYS A 222 -3.38 10.97 -16.06
N PRO A 223 -4.71 10.86 -16.28
CA PRO A 223 -5.41 9.59 -16.22
C PRO A 223 -4.82 8.65 -17.27
N ILE A 224 -4.48 7.42 -16.89
CA ILE A 224 -4.01 6.39 -17.83
C ILE A 224 -5.11 6.07 -18.86
N GLU A 225 -6.37 6.29 -18.50
CA GLU A 225 -7.55 6.23 -19.36
C GLU A 225 -7.45 7.18 -20.55
N ASP A 226 -6.93 8.39 -20.39
CA ASP A 226 -6.80 9.34 -21.52
C ASP A 226 -5.78 8.85 -22.55
N VAL A 227 -4.72 8.18 -22.07
CA VAL A 227 -3.68 7.60 -22.94
C VAL A 227 -4.22 6.34 -23.61
N SER A 228 -4.96 5.50 -22.89
CA SER A 228 -5.54 4.28 -23.44
C SER A 228 -6.60 4.57 -24.52
N LEU A 229 -7.40 5.62 -24.33
CA LEU A 229 -8.37 6.11 -25.33
C LEU A 229 -7.67 6.62 -26.59
N GLN A 230 -6.64 7.44 -26.45
CA GLN A 230 -5.87 7.96 -27.59
C GLN A 230 -5.18 6.83 -28.38
N LEU A 231 -4.61 5.84 -27.70
CA LEU A 231 -4.00 4.68 -28.34
C LEU A 231 -5.06 3.83 -29.05
N SER A 232 -6.23 3.64 -28.45
CA SER A 232 -7.33 2.89 -29.06
C SER A 232 -7.88 3.56 -30.32
N GLU A 233 -7.88 4.90 -30.38
CA GLU A 233 -8.29 5.67 -31.56
C GLU A 233 -7.23 5.58 -32.68
N LYS A 234 -5.95 5.62 -32.32
CA LYS A 234 -4.84 5.56 -33.29
C LYS A 234 -4.54 4.18 -33.84
N LEU A 235 -4.89 3.12 -33.10
CA LEU A 235 -4.59 1.73 -33.44
C LEU A 235 -5.89 0.94 -33.72
N PRO A 236 -6.54 1.14 -34.88
CA PRO A 236 -7.74 0.41 -35.24
C PRO A 236 -7.44 -1.09 -35.32
N GLY A 237 -8.24 -1.91 -34.62
CA GLY A 237 -8.03 -3.37 -34.56
C GLY A 237 -7.34 -3.86 -33.28
N THR A 238 -6.94 -2.95 -32.39
CA THR A 238 -6.37 -3.30 -31.08
C THR A 238 -7.35 -3.09 -29.93
N LYS A 239 -7.14 -3.82 -28.84
CA LYS A 239 -7.73 -3.62 -27.53
C LYS A 239 -6.62 -3.12 -26.61
N VAL A 240 -6.70 -1.85 -26.21
CA VAL A 240 -5.80 -1.28 -25.22
C VAL A 240 -6.43 -1.48 -23.85
N ALA A 241 -5.78 -2.27 -23.00
CA ALA A 241 -6.17 -2.50 -21.62
C ALA A 241 -5.17 -1.81 -20.70
N ALA A 242 -5.66 -0.99 -19.78
CA ALA A 242 -4.85 -0.58 -18.65
C ALA A 242 -4.73 -1.77 -17.70
N LEU A 243 -3.50 -2.17 -17.33
CA LEU A 243 -3.32 -3.25 -16.35
C LEU A 243 -3.98 -2.89 -15.00
N GLN A 244 -4.13 -1.59 -14.73
CA GLN A 244 -4.81 -1.06 -13.56
C GLN A 244 -6.29 -1.46 -13.45
N SER A 245 -7.04 -1.66 -14.54
CA SER A 245 -8.47 -2.03 -14.42
C SER A 245 -8.69 -3.44 -13.86
N THR A 246 -7.69 -4.32 -13.92
CA THR A 246 -7.73 -5.63 -13.24
C THR A 246 -7.24 -5.52 -11.78
N ILE A 247 -6.52 -4.44 -11.46
CA ILE A 247 -6.02 -4.09 -10.13
C ILE A 247 -7.04 -3.27 -9.33
N GLU A 248 -8.03 -2.63 -9.97
CA GLU A 248 -9.17 -2.01 -9.29
C GLU A 248 -9.83 -2.96 -8.27
N SER A 249 -9.89 -4.27 -8.56
CA SER A 249 -10.40 -5.27 -7.60
C SER A 249 -9.52 -5.45 -6.33
N ARG A 250 -8.21 -5.16 -6.42
CA ARG A 250 -7.29 -5.16 -5.26
C ARG A 250 -7.32 -3.83 -4.53
N ASP A 251 -7.39 -2.71 -5.24
CA ASP A 251 -7.50 -1.37 -4.65
C ASP A 251 -8.83 -1.20 -3.90
N ASP A 252 -9.94 -1.68 -4.46
CA ASP A 252 -11.24 -1.71 -3.78
C ASP A 252 -11.21 -2.51 -2.48
N THR A 253 -10.46 -3.62 -2.46
CA THR A 253 -10.32 -4.44 -1.25
C THR A 253 -9.54 -3.68 -0.18
N VAL A 254 -8.42 -3.04 -0.53
CA VAL A 254 -7.62 -2.22 0.40
C VAL A 254 -8.41 -0.99 0.87
N ALA A 255 -9.13 -0.32 -0.02
CA ALA A 255 -9.99 0.81 0.30
C ALA A 255 -11.13 0.43 1.25
N GLN A 256 -11.76 -0.74 1.04
CA GLN A 256 -12.75 -1.28 1.98
C GLN A 256 -12.12 -1.58 3.33
N PHE A 257 -10.95 -2.24 3.39
CA PHE A 257 -10.22 -2.48 4.63
C PHE A 257 -9.84 -1.17 5.34
N SER A 258 -9.43 -0.15 4.58
CA SER A 258 -9.08 1.19 5.08
C SER A 258 -10.30 1.88 5.71
N LEU A 259 -11.45 1.82 5.04
CA LEU A 259 -12.71 2.31 5.58
C LEU A 259 -13.12 1.57 6.86
N PHE A 260 -13.04 0.24 6.87
CA PHE A 260 -13.33 -0.57 8.07
C PHE A 260 -12.39 -0.21 9.23
N ALA A 261 -11.09 -0.10 8.98
CA ALA A 261 -10.09 0.27 9.98
C ALA A 261 -10.31 1.69 10.52
N ALA A 262 -10.70 2.63 9.66
CA ALA A 262 -11.04 4.00 10.05
C ALA A 262 -12.28 4.04 10.95
N VAL A 263 -13.35 3.33 10.59
CA VAL A 263 -14.58 3.25 11.40
C VAL A 263 -14.30 2.63 12.77
N ILE A 264 -13.56 1.52 12.81
CA ILE A 264 -13.16 0.87 14.08
C ILE A 264 -12.31 1.81 14.92
N SER A 265 -11.35 2.52 14.32
CA SER A 265 -10.51 3.50 15.01
C SER A 265 -11.35 4.60 15.66
N VAL A 266 -12.35 5.14 14.95
CA VAL A 266 -13.28 6.14 15.50
C VAL A 266 -14.06 5.58 16.69
N ILE A 267 -14.56 4.35 16.60
CA ILE A 267 -15.29 3.69 17.70
C ILE A 267 -14.37 3.49 18.92
N LEU A 268 -13.13 3.05 18.72
CA LEU A 268 -12.15 2.87 19.80
C LEU A 268 -11.80 4.18 20.50
N LEU A 269 -11.68 5.28 19.75
CA LEU A 269 -11.44 6.58 20.34
C LEU A 269 -12.69 7.12 21.07
N MET A 270 -13.89 6.92 20.51
CA MET A 270 -15.15 7.29 21.17
C MET A 270 -15.34 6.55 22.49
N THR A 271 -15.11 5.23 22.52
CA THR A 271 -15.20 4.42 23.74
C THR A 271 -14.20 4.89 24.80
N SER A 272 -12.98 5.27 24.41
CA SER A 272 -12.01 5.91 25.31
C SER A 272 -12.54 7.24 25.87
N GLY A 273 -13.15 8.07 25.02
CA GLY A 273 -13.84 9.30 25.42
C GLY A 273 -14.95 9.05 26.45
N PHE A 274 -15.79 8.02 26.25
CA PHE A 274 -16.82 7.65 27.23
C PHE A 274 -16.24 7.27 28.60
N VAL A 275 -15.11 6.54 28.62
CA VAL A 275 -14.41 6.20 29.87
C VAL A 275 -13.89 7.46 30.57
N VAL A 276 -13.34 8.42 29.81
CA VAL A 276 -12.90 9.72 30.34
C VAL A 276 -14.09 10.47 30.96
N ALA A 277 -15.21 10.57 30.26
CA ALA A 277 -16.41 11.25 30.76
C ALA A 277 -16.94 10.61 32.05
N MET A 278 -17.11 9.29 32.07
CA MET A 278 -17.61 8.55 33.25
C MET A 278 -16.67 8.68 34.45
N SER A 279 -15.37 8.52 34.24
CA SER A 279 -14.38 8.69 35.31
C SER A 279 -14.37 10.12 35.84
N MET A 280 -14.62 11.11 34.99
CA MET A 280 -14.70 12.51 35.38
C MET A 280 -15.99 12.82 36.16
N ILE A 281 -17.13 12.25 35.79
CA ILE A 281 -18.37 12.34 36.59
C ILE A 281 -18.12 11.80 38.00
N SER A 282 -17.49 10.62 38.10
CA SER A 282 -17.13 10.02 39.39
C SER A 282 -16.21 10.94 40.21
N ALA A 283 -15.21 11.56 39.55
CA ALA A 283 -14.33 12.55 40.15
C ALA A 283 -15.04 13.72 40.82
N VAL A 284 -16.03 14.25 40.11
CA VAL A 284 -16.76 15.44 40.53
C VAL A 284 -17.58 15.10 41.77
N LYS A 285 -18.25 13.93 41.77
CA LYS A 285 -19.00 13.43 42.92
C LYS A 285 -18.10 13.26 44.16
N GLU A 286 -16.94 12.63 43.99
CA GLU A 286 -15.95 12.45 45.07
C GLU A 286 -15.38 13.78 45.60
N ARG A 287 -15.33 14.84 44.77
CA ARG A 287 -14.72 16.14 45.09
C ARG A 287 -15.74 17.26 45.32
N THR A 288 -17.04 16.94 45.46
CA THR A 288 -18.12 17.94 45.58
C THR A 288 -17.86 18.94 46.71
N ARG A 289 -17.42 18.45 47.88
CA ARG A 289 -17.10 19.29 49.06
C ARG A 289 -15.95 20.26 48.78
N ASP A 290 -14.84 19.77 48.21
CA ASP A 290 -13.68 20.60 47.90
C ASP A 290 -14.03 21.69 46.88
N ILE A 291 -14.84 21.34 45.88
CA ILE A 291 -15.38 22.29 44.88
C ILE A 291 -16.26 23.34 45.57
N GLY A 292 -17.14 22.94 46.48
CA GLY A 292 -17.99 23.83 47.27
C GLY A 292 -17.18 24.82 48.11
N ILE A 293 -16.12 24.37 48.78
CA ILE A 293 -15.21 25.22 49.57
C ILE A 293 -14.51 26.24 48.67
N LEU A 294 -13.96 25.80 47.52
CA LEU A 294 -13.31 26.70 46.56
C LEU A 294 -14.28 27.78 46.04
N ARG A 295 -15.53 27.40 45.76
CA ARG A 295 -16.57 28.34 45.33
C ARG A 295 -16.95 29.32 46.45
N ALA A 296 -17.04 28.87 47.70
CA ALA A 296 -17.36 29.72 48.86
C ALA A 296 -16.26 30.76 49.15
N ILE A 297 -14.98 30.42 48.89
CA ILE A 297 -13.84 31.32 49.04
C ILE A 297 -13.71 32.30 47.84
N GLY A 298 -14.57 32.17 46.82
CA GLY A 298 -14.69 33.15 45.72
C GLY A 298 -14.20 32.68 44.35
N PHE A 299 -13.89 31.38 44.14
CA PHE A 299 -13.52 30.90 42.81
C PHE A 299 -14.71 31.00 41.82
N ARG A 300 -14.48 31.69 40.70
CA ARG A 300 -15.42 31.75 39.56
C ARG A 300 -15.59 30.38 38.89
N LYS A 301 -16.78 30.11 38.32
CA LYS A 301 -17.09 28.88 37.57
C LYS A 301 -16.03 28.55 36.49
N LYS A 302 -15.52 29.57 35.80
CA LYS A 302 -14.45 29.45 34.79
C LYS A 302 -13.14 28.89 35.34
N HIS A 303 -12.78 29.16 36.59
CA HIS A 303 -11.56 28.62 37.19
C HIS A 303 -11.67 27.13 37.46
N ILE A 304 -12.83 26.68 37.93
CA ILE A 304 -13.12 25.26 38.18
C ILE A 304 -13.18 24.48 36.87
N LEU A 305 -13.87 25.02 35.86
CA LEU A 305 -13.89 24.45 34.52
C LEU A 305 -12.47 24.27 33.95
N ARG A 306 -11.65 25.32 33.97
CA ARG A 306 -10.26 25.27 33.48
C ARG A 306 -9.41 24.26 34.25
N MET A 307 -9.53 24.21 35.57
CA MET A 307 -8.78 23.25 36.41
C MET A 307 -9.01 21.81 35.96
N PHE A 308 -10.27 21.45 35.74
CA PHE A 308 -10.67 20.12 35.29
C PHE A 308 -10.23 19.82 33.86
N LEU A 309 -10.37 20.78 32.94
CA LEU A 309 -9.89 20.63 31.56
C LEU A 309 -8.36 20.45 31.51
N TYR A 310 -7.60 21.19 32.33
CA TYR A 310 -6.16 21.00 32.43
C TYR A 310 -5.77 19.63 32.99
N GLU A 311 -6.51 19.08 33.97
CA GLU A 311 -6.28 17.72 34.48
C GLU A 311 -6.44 16.68 33.35
N VAL A 312 -7.50 16.81 32.55
CA VAL A 312 -7.74 15.93 31.39
C VAL A 312 -6.66 16.13 30.34
N SER A 313 -6.35 17.37 29.93
CA SER A 313 -5.33 17.64 28.91
C SER A 313 -3.95 17.06 29.25
N LEU A 314 -3.53 17.14 30.51
CA LEU A 314 -2.26 16.56 30.97
C LEU A 314 -2.26 15.03 30.83
N ILE A 315 -3.34 14.37 31.24
CA ILE A 315 -3.46 12.91 31.15
C ILE A 315 -3.54 12.49 29.68
N SER A 316 -4.29 13.21 28.85
CA SER A 316 -4.45 12.93 27.42
C SER A 316 -3.16 13.15 26.64
N ALA A 317 -2.36 14.16 26.98
CA ALA A 317 -1.06 14.38 26.35
C ALA A 317 -0.09 13.22 26.65
N LEU A 318 -0.02 12.79 27.92
CA LEU A 318 0.81 11.65 28.33
C LEU A 318 0.30 10.34 27.73
N GLY A 319 -1.00 10.08 27.81
CA GLY A 319 -1.63 8.88 27.27
C GLY A 319 -1.55 8.83 25.74
N GLY A 320 -1.65 9.96 25.06
CA GLY A 320 -1.49 10.07 23.60
C GLY A 320 -0.05 9.79 23.17
N LEU A 321 0.94 10.33 23.88
CA LEU A 321 2.36 10.07 23.58
C LEU A 321 2.73 8.59 23.83
N MET A 322 2.33 8.04 24.98
CA MET A 322 2.58 6.63 25.31
C MET A 322 1.79 5.70 24.40
N GLY A 323 0.55 6.04 24.06
CA GLY A 323 -0.29 5.31 23.13
C GLY A 323 0.31 5.28 21.73
N PHE A 324 0.81 6.41 21.23
CA PHE A 324 1.51 6.46 19.95
C PHE A 324 2.75 5.57 19.95
N ALA A 325 3.60 5.69 20.97
CA ALA A 325 4.81 4.87 21.08
C ALA A 325 4.50 3.38 21.11
N LEU A 326 3.47 2.97 21.87
CA LEU A 326 3.03 1.58 21.94
C LEU A 326 2.38 1.11 20.63
N GLY A 327 1.50 1.91 20.02
CA GLY A 327 0.84 1.58 18.76
C GLY A 327 1.83 1.41 17.61
N MET A 328 2.81 2.32 17.51
CA MET A 328 3.90 2.23 16.54
C MET A 328 4.79 1.00 16.80
N GLY A 329 5.18 0.76 18.05
CA GLY A 329 5.99 -0.40 18.41
C GLY A 329 5.28 -1.73 18.09
N LEU A 330 3.98 -1.81 18.37
CA LEU A 330 3.15 -2.95 18.00
C LEU A 330 3.03 -3.10 16.48
N ALA A 331 2.87 -2.00 15.74
CA ALA A 331 2.79 -2.04 14.28
C ALA A 331 4.08 -2.58 13.64
N MET A 332 5.25 -2.17 14.15
CA MET A 332 6.54 -2.66 13.65
C MET A 332 6.75 -4.15 13.97
N GLN A 333 6.42 -4.60 15.18
CA GLN A 333 6.68 -5.97 15.62
C GLN A 333 5.64 -6.98 15.10
N LEU A 334 4.36 -6.62 15.12
CA LEU A 334 3.27 -7.50 14.69
C LEU A 334 2.94 -7.33 13.21
N GLY A 335 3.21 -6.18 12.60
CA GLY A 335 2.97 -5.97 11.18
C GLY A 335 3.78 -6.93 10.31
N SER A 336 5.06 -7.15 10.66
CA SER A 336 5.92 -8.10 9.94
C SER A 336 5.48 -9.56 10.06
N THR A 337 4.91 -9.96 11.21
CA THR A 337 4.51 -11.35 11.47
C THR A 337 3.10 -11.67 11.00
N VAL A 338 2.16 -10.75 11.13
CA VAL A 338 0.74 -10.94 10.75
C VAL A 338 0.55 -10.80 9.24
N VAL A 339 1.30 -9.91 8.59
CA VAL A 339 1.08 -9.58 7.17
C VAL A 339 2.06 -10.30 6.24
N GLN A 340 3.13 -10.94 6.77
CA GLN A 340 4.23 -11.52 5.96
C GLN A 340 4.82 -10.54 4.93
N MET A 341 4.55 -9.24 5.07
CA MET A 341 5.04 -8.17 4.23
C MET A 341 6.13 -7.42 4.98
N THR A 342 7.12 -6.91 4.24
CA THR A 342 8.15 -6.05 4.82
C THR A 342 7.53 -4.68 5.11
N VAL A 343 6.95 -4.53 6.29
CA VAL A 343 6.36 -3.28 6.77
C VAL A 343 7.49 -2.26 6.98
N GLN A 344 7.91 -1.59 5.91
CA GLN A 344 8.74 -0.40 5.99
C GLN A 344 7.83 0.72 6.47
N VAL A 345 7.68 0.88 7.79
CA VAL A 345 6.94 2.02 8.33
C VAL A 345 7.85 3.24 8.29
N PRO A 346 7.65 4.22 7.39
CA PRO A 346 8.35 5.48 7.50
C PRO A 346 7.87 6.17 8.78
N PHE A 347 8.80 6.50 9.67
CA PHE A 347 8.50 7.26 10.90
C PHE A 347 8.04 8.67 10.48
N GLN A 348 6.73 8.88 10.34
CA GLN A 348 6.17 10.16 9.91
C GLN A 348 5.81 11.01 11.15
N PRO A 349 6.53 12.13 11.43
CA PRO A 349 6.23 12.99 12.59
C PRO A 349 4.81 13.57 12.57
N LEU A 350 4.25 13.73 11.37
CA LEU A 350 2.86 14.14 11.16
C LEU A 350 1.86 13.18 11.82
N LEU A 351 2.10 11.87 11.78
CA LEU A 351 1.19 10.90 12.40
C LEU A 351 1.15 11.03 13.92
N ALA A 352 2.32 11.26 14.54
CA ALA A 352 2.40 11.52 15.98
C ALA A 352 1.62 12.79 16.38
N LEU A 353 1.67 13.83 15.54
CA LEU A 353 0.91 15.05 15.76
C LEU A 353 -0.60 14.80 15.65
N TYR A 354 -1.05 14.05 14.63
CA TYR A 354 -2.46 13.70 14.47
C TYR A 354 -2.98 12.84 15.62
N SER A 355 -2.24 11.82 16.06
CA SER A 355 -2.65 10.97 17.17
C SER A 355 -2.75 11.74 18.49
N LEU A 356 -1.80 12.65 18.75
CA LEU A 356 -1.82 13.50 19.93
C LEU A 356 -2.98 14.49 19.90
N ALA A 357 -3.21 15.13 18.74
CA ALA A 357 -4.32 16.05 18.54
C ALA A 357 -5.67 15.35 18.70
N ALA A 358 -5.85 14.17 18.10
CA ALA A 358 -7.07 13.38 18.23
C ALA A 358 -7.34 12.99 19.69
N ALA A 359 -6.32 12.50 20.40
CA ALA A 359 -6.43 12.14 21.82
C ALA A 359 -6.87 13.35 22.68
N LEU A 360 -6.27 14.52 22.45
CA LEU A 360 -6.61 15.75 23.16
C LEU A 360 -8.03 16.22 22.86
N VAL A 361 -8.42 16.27 21.57
CA VAL A 361 -9.74 16.74 21.14
C VAL A 361 -10.84 15.86 21.73
N ILE A 362 -10.71 14.54 21.60
CA ILE A 362 -11.74 13.59 22.05
C ILE A 362 -11.86 13.61 23.58
N SER A 363 -10.75 13.66 24.29
CA SER A 363 -10.75 13.73 25.76
C SER A 363 -11.34 15.06 26.27
N LEU A 364 -11.05 16.18 25.59
CA LEU A 364 -11.60 17.49 25.94
C LEU A 364 -13.11 17.56 25.70
N ILE A 365 -13.58 17.05 24.56
CA ILE A 365 -15.01 16.96 24.24
C ILE A 365 -15.71 16.09 25.28
N ALA A 366 -15.15 14.92 25.61
CA ALA A 366 -15.70 14.05 26.64
C ALA A 366 -15.71 14.70 28.04
N GLY A 367 -14.67 15.49 28.37
CA GLY A 367 -14.51 16.13 29.66
C GLY A 367 -15.33 17.41 29.84
N ILE A 368 -15.83 18.04 28.76
CA ILE A 368 -16.47 19.35 28.85
C ILE A 368 -17.78 19.30 29.64
N TYR A 369 -18.62 18.29 29.38
CA TYR A 369 -19.91 18.12 30.04
C TYR A 369 -19.77 17.93 31.56
N PRO A 370 -18.98 16.96 32.07
CA PRO A 370 -18.81 16.78 33.51
C PRO A 370 -18.08 17.96 34.17
N ALA A 371 -17.10 18.59 33.51
CA ALA A 371 -16.43 19.77 34.04
C ALA A 371 -17.38 20.97 34.16
N TRP A 372 -18.28 21.14 33.19
CA TRP A 372 -19.31 22.17 33.22
C TRP A 372 -20.32 21.92 34.33
N GLN A 373 -20.78 20.68 34.50
CA GLN A 373 -21.64 20.27 35.61
C GLN A 373 -20.98 20.59 36.96
N ALA A 374 -19.71 20.23 37.15
CA ALA A 374 -18.94 20.53 38.36
C ALA A 374 -18.85 22.03 38.66
N SER A 375 -18.63 22.85 37.62
CA SER A 375 -18.50 24.30 37.77
C SER A 375 -19.79 25.00 38.22
N ARG A 376 -20.95 24.32 38.07
CA ARG A 376 -22.28 24.85 38.39
C ARG A 376 -22.82 24.38 39.74
N LEU A 377 -22.10 23.53 40.47
CA LEU A 377 -22.49 23.12 41.82
C LEU A 377 -22.70 24.33 42.73
N ASP A 378 -23.85 24.34 43.44
CA ASP A 378 -24.17 25.35 44.43
C ASP A 378 -23.32 25.13 45.69
N PRO A 379 -22.58 26.14 46.18
CA PRO A 379 -21.80 26.01 47.41
C PRO A 379 -22.63 25.56 48.61
N VAL A 380 -23.90 25.99 48.69
CA VAL A 380 -24.79 25.65 49.81
C VAL A 380 -25.17 24.18 49.74
N GLU A 381 -25.53 23.68 48.55
CA GLU A 381 -25.90 22.28 48.33
C GLU A 381 -24.69 21.34 48.50
N ALA A 382 -23.51 21.77 48.04
CA ALA A 382 -22.26 21.02 48.17
C ALA A 382 -21.80 20.85 49.62
N LEU A 383 -22.19 21.76 50.51
CA LEU A 383 -21.87 21.73 51.95
C LEU A 383 -23.00 21.09 52.80
N ARG A 384 -24.22 21.00 52.28
CA ARG A 384 -25.42 20.51 53.00
C ARG A 384 -25.56 18.98 53.05
N TYR A 385 -24.93 18.23 52.15
CA TYR A 385 -24.97 16.76 52.14
C TYR A 385 -24.09 16.10 53.22
N PHE A 386 -23.74 16.84 54.26
CA PHE A 386 -23.04 16.40 55.47
C PHE A 386 -23.66 17.04 56.71
#